data_AF-A0A8S4AFC2-F1
#
_entry.id   AF-A0A8S4AFC2-F1
#
_cell.length_a   1.000
_cell.length_b   1.000
_cell.length_c   1.000
_cell.angle_alpha   90.00
_cell.angle_beta   90.00
_cell.angle_gamma   90.00
#
_symmetry.space_group_name_H-M   'P 1'
#
loop_
_entity.id
_entity.type
_entity.pdbx_description
1 polymer ?
#
loop_
_entity_poly.entity_id
_entity_poly.type
_entity_poly.pdbx_seq_one_letter_code
_entity_poly.pdbx_strand_id
1 'polypeptide(L)'
;KSNSSCEECLQNVACLWCIPTKQCVDYPVKNILPPSSICPLSDARWGVCWVNFQILIITMSVLAGVILIAVLVCCFCCCKCERIG
;
A
#
# COMPACT_ATOMS: atom_id res chain seq x y z
N LYS A 1 6.48 -1.15 -24.52
CA LYS A 1 7.36 -0.15 -23.85
C LYS A 1 8.12 -0.88 -22.76
N SER A 2 9.39 -1.22 -22.94
CA SER A 2 10.26 -1.70 -21.84
C SER A 2 11.65 -1.10 -22.00
N ASN A 3 12.28 -0.78 -20.87
CA ASN A 3 13.48 0.07 -20.63
C ASN A 3 13.19 1.46 -20.03
N SER A 4 12.03 1.70 -19.44
CA SER A 4 11.82 2.86 -18.56
C SER A 4 12.41 2.55 -17.17
N SER A 5 13.01 3.52 -16.48
CA SER A 5 13.50 3.30 -15.11
C SER A 5 12.32 3.05 -14.14
N CYS A 6 12.62 2.67 -12.90
CA CYS A 6 11.57 2.54 -11.89
C CYS A 6 10.80 3.86 -11.72
N GLU A 7 11.51 4.98 -11.65
CA GLU A 7 10.92 6.30 -11.43
C GLU A 7 9.99 6.70 -12.57
N GLU A 8 10.39 6.39 -13.81
CA GLU A 8 9.57 6.65 -14.99
C GLU A 8 8.35 5.73 -15.05
N CYS A 9 8.50 4.45 -14.67
CA CYS A 9 7.39 3.50 -14.57
C CYS A 9 6.33 3.97 -13.57
N LEU A 10 6.78 4.42 -12.39
CA LEU A 10 5.89 4.76 -11.28
C LEU A 10 5.32 6.18 -11.34
N GLN A 11 5.59 6.94 -12.41
CA GLN A 11 4.83 8.16 -12.72
C GLN A 11 3.34 7.85 -12.90
N ASN A 12 3.01 6.65 -13.36
CA ASN A 12 1.63 6.17 -13.47
C ASN A 12 1.32 5.18 -12.34
N VAL A 13 0.35 5.53 -11.50
CA VAL A 13 -0.14 4.67 -10.40
C VAL A 13 -0.85 3.41 -10.89
N ALA A 14 -1.23 3.36 -12.18
CA ALA A 14 -1.75 2.15 -12.82
C ALA A 14 -0.64 1.16 -13.19
N CYS A 15 0.64 1.52 -13.04
CA CYS A 15 1.78 0.66 -13.33
C CYS A 15 2.48 0.18 -12.06
N LEU A 16 3.19 -0.94 -12.18
CA LEU A 16 3.97 -1.59 -11.14
C LEU A 16 5.35 -1.95 -11.71
N TRP A 17 6.39 -1.71 -10.92
CA TRP A 17 7.75 -2.04 -11.29
C TRP A 17 8.22 -3.30 -10.56
N CYS A 18 8.80 -4.24 -11.31
CA CYS A 18 9.36 -5.47 -10.74
C CYS A 18 10.89 -5.44 -10.77
N ILE A 19 11.52 -5.56 -9.59
CA ILE A 19 12.98 -5.47 -9.45
C ILE A 19 13.73 -6.63 -10.15
N PRO A 20 13.37 -7.93 -9.97
CA PRO A 20 14.06 -9.05 -10.58
C PRO A 20 14.09 -9.01 -12.11
N THR A 21 12.95 -8.69 -12.73
CA THR A 21 12.80 -8.68 -14.19
C THR A 21 13.12 -7.32 -14.81
N LYS A 22 13.22 -6.25 -13.99
CA LYS A 22 13.38 -4.85 -14.42
C LYS A 22 12.32 -4.44 -15.45
N GLN A 23 11.08 -4.86 -15.20
CA GLN A 23 9.96 -4.60 -16.09
C GLN A 23 8.93 -3.69 -15.42
N CYS A 24 8.42 -2.76 -16.21
CA CYS A 24 7.23 -1.99 -15.91
C CYS A 24 6.02 -2.74 -16.48
N VAL A 25 5.09 -3.13 -15.62
CA VAL A 25 3.88 -3.88 -15.99
C VAL A 25 2.66 -3.16 -15.46
N ASP A 26 1.52 -3.32 -16.12
CA ASP A 26 0.27 -2.77 -15.61
C ASP A 26 -0.14 -3.47 -14.31
N TYR A 27 -0.55 -2.68 -13.33
CA TYR A 27 -1.06 -3.18 -12.06
C TYR A 27 -2.40 -3.90 -12.32
N PRO A 28 -2.52 -5.20 -12.01
CA PRO A 28 -3.74 -5.95 -12.30
C PRO A 28 -4.86 -5.60 -11.32
N VAL A 29 -5.56 -4.48 -11.56
CA VAL A 29 -6.66 -3.96 -10.73
C VAL A 29 -7.83 -4.93 -10.52
N LYS A 30 -7.91 -5.98 -11.34
CA LYS A 30 -8.91 -7.06 -11.18
C LYS A 30 -8.72 -7.84 -9.87
N ASN A 31 -7.49 -7.91 -9.37
CA ASN A 31 -7.16 -8.56 -8.10
C ASN A 31 -6.63 -7.49 -7.14
N ILE A 32 -7.14 -7.48 -5.90
CA ILE A 32 -6.76 -6.47 -4.90
C ILE A 32 -5.24 -6.47 -4.63
N LEU A 33 -4.61 -7.64 -4.79
CA LEU A 33 -3.19 -7.89 -4.68
C LEU A 33 -2.70 -8.48 -6.01
N PRO A 34 -1.54 -8.05 -6.51
CA PRO A 34 -0.97 -8.64 -7.70
C PRO A 34 -0.57 -10.09 -7.39
N PRO A 35 -0.84 -11.04 -8.31
CA PRO A 35 -0.40 -12.41 -8.12
C PRO A 35 1.14 -12.47 -8.10
N SER A 36 1.68 -13.30 -7.20
CA SER A 36 3.13 -13.48 -7.03
C SER A 36 3.84 -14.01 -8.28
N SER A 37 3.09 -14.61 -9.22
CA SER A 37 3.59 -15.03 -10.53
C SER A 37 4.03 -13.89 -11.43
N ILE A 38 3.52 -12.68 -11.22
CA ILE A 38 3.93 -11.48 -11.98
C ILE A 38 5.14 -10.84 -11.31
N CYS A 39 5.06 -10.60 -10.00
CA CYS A 39 6.18 -10.14 -9.19
C CYS A 39 5.89 -10.43 -7.71
N PRO A 40 6.86 -10.96 -6.94
CA PRO A 40 6.73 -11.06 -5.49
C PRO A 40 6.51 -9.68 -4.86
N LEU A 41 5.64 -9.57 -3.85
CA LEU A 41 5.35 -8.28 -3.20
C LEU A 41 6.58 -7.61 -2.55
N SER A 42 7.57 -8.41 -2.12
CA SER A 42 8.84 -7.93 -1.59
C SER A 42 9.70 -7.21 -2.64
N ASP A 43 9.49 -7.54 -3.91
CA ASP A 43 10.26 -7.09 -5.06
C ASP A 43 9.50 -6.11 -5.95
N ALA A 44 8.18 -6.10 -5.84
CA ALA A 44 7.31 -5.12 -6.48
C ALA A 44 7.49 -3.73 -5.86
N ARG A 45 7.44 -2.70 -6.70
CA ARG A 45 7.39 -1.28 -6.32
C ARG A 45 6.14 -0.66 -6.94
N TRP A 46 5.41 0.11 -6.15
CA TRP A 46 4.17 0.76 -6.57
C TRP A 46 4.11 2.17 -6.00
N GLY A 47 3.87 3.17 -6.86
CA GLY A 47 3.91 4.60 -6.54
C GLY A 47 5.30 5.18 -6.25
N VAL A 48 6.17 4.45 -5.54
CA VAL A 48 7.55 4.86 -5.21
C VAL A 48 8.55 3.72 -5.37
N CYS A 49 9.80 4.05 -5.71
CA CYS A 49 10.85 3.06 -6.02
C CYS A 49 11.64 2.54 -4.82
N TRP A 50 11.64 3.28 -3.73
CA TRP A 50 12.48 2.99 -2.55
C TRP A 50 11.78 2.07 -1.53
N VAL A 51 10.45 1.94 -1.58
CA VAL A 51 9.66 1.05 -0.72
C VAL A 51 9.06 -0.09 -1.53
N ASN A 52 9.12 -1.31 -1.01
CA ASN A 52 8.42 -2.43 -1.62
C ASN A 52 6.92 -2.44 -1.33
N PHE A 53 6.17 -3.14 -2.16
CA PHE A 53 4.71 -3.14 -2.04
C PHE A 53 4.24 -3.83 -0.74
N GLN A 54 4.95 -4.86 -0.28
CA GLN A 54 4.64 -5.52 0.98
C GLN A 54 4.66 -4.56 2.18
N ILE A 55 5.73 -3.78 2.32
CA ILE A 55 5.91 -2.82 3.41
C ILE A 55 4.83 -1.73 3.32
N LEU A 56 4.53 -1.24 2.13
CA LEU A 56 3.49 -0.23 1.92
C LEU A 56 2.11 -0.71 2.39
N ILE A 57 1.75 -1.96 2.10
CA ILE A 57 0.47 -2.52 2.55
C ILE A 57 0.42 -2.63 4.08
N ILE A 58 1.52 -3.10 4.68
CA ILE A 58 1.62 -3.23 6.15
C ILE A 58 1.48 -1.85 6.80
N THR A 59 2.19 -0.84 6.31
CA THR A 59 2.16 0.51 6.90
C THR A 59 0.77 1.14 6.79
N MET A 60 0.09 1.02 5.65
CA MET A 60 -1.29 1.51 5.48
C MET A 60 -2.28 0.78 6.38
N SER A 61 -2.12 -0.54 6.55
CA SER A 61 -2.96 -1.35 7.43
C SER A 61 -2.81 -0.93 8.89
N VAL A 62 -1.57 -0.72 9.35
CA VAL A 62 -1.29 -0.27 10.72
C VAL A 62 -1.83 1.14 10.95
N LEU A 63 -1.59 2.08 10.00
CA LEU A 63 -2.12 3.45 10.08
C LEU A 63 -3.65 3.46 10.20
N ALA A 64 -4.34 2.71 9.36
CA ALA A 64 -5.79 2.58 9.42
C ALA A 64 -6.26 2.00 10.76
N GLY A 65 -5.59 0.95 11.25
CA GLY A 65 -5.88 0.34 12.55
C GLY A 65 -5.71 1.32 13.72
N VAL A 66 -4.60 2.08 13.74
CA VAL A 66 -4.34 3.09 14.77
C VAL A 66 -5.39 4.20 14.73
N ILE A 67 -5.76 4.69 13.55
CA ILE A 67 -6.80 5.73 13.39
C ILE A 67 -8.14 5.21 13.91
N LEU A 68 -8.53 3.98 13.52
CA LEU A 68 -9.77 3.37 14.00
C LEU A 68 -9.77 3.23 15.53
N ILE A 69 -8.68 2.74 16.13
CA ILE A 69 -8.56 2.60 17.58
C ILE A 69 -8.64 3.98 18.25
N ALA A 70 -7.94 5.00 17.73
CA ALA A 70 -7.97 6.35 18.28
C ALA A 70 -9.39 6.94 18.27
N VAL A 71 -10.14 6.75 17.18
CA VAL A 71 -11.55 7.16 17.09
C VAL A 71 -12.41 6.40 18.08
N LEU A 72 -12.27 5.08 18.17
CA LEU A 72 -13.02 4.26 19.12
C LEU A 72 -12.74 4.71 20.57
N VAL A 73 -11.47 4.89 20.95
CA VAL A 73 -11.10 5.37 22.30
C VAL A 73 -11.67 6.77 22.55
N CYS A 74 -11.59 7.69 21.60
CA CYS A 74 -12.19 9.02 21.74
C CYS A 74 -13.71 8.93 21.95
N CYS A 75 -14.42 8.16 21.13
CA CYS A 75 -15.87 8.01 21.22
C CYS A 75 -16.33 7.23 22.47
N PHE A 76 -15.59 6.21 22.90
CA PHE A 76 -15.98 5.34 24.02
C PHE A 76 -15.42 5.79 25.38
N CYS A 77 -14.29 6.48 25.41
CA CYS A 77 -13.67 6.95 26.67
C CYS A 77 -13.89 8.45 26.91
N CYS A 78 -13.94 9.30 25.87
CA CYS A 78 -14.16 10.74 26.06
C CYS A 78 -15.64 11.12 25.92
N CYS A 79 -16.38 10.56 24.96
CA CYS A 79 -17.79 10.92 24.75
C CYS A 79 -18.79 10.15 25.63
N LYS A 80 -18.38 9.09 26.35
CA LYS A 80 -19.25 8.40 27.34
C LYS A 80 -19.00 8.78 28.79
N CYS A 81 -17.95 9.55 29.11
CA CYS A 81 -17.72 10.06 30.46
C CYS A 81 -18.63 11.25 30.84
N GLU A 82 -19.42 11.78 29.91
CA GLU A 82 -20.41 12.84 30.21
C GLU A 82 -21.78 12.28 30.70
N ARG A 83 -21.87 10.96 30.93
CA ARG A 83 -23.01 10.30 31.61
C ARG A 83 -22.57 9.38 32.75
N ILE A 84 -21.57 9.80 33.52
CA ILE A 84 -21.41 9.34 34.90
C ILE A 84 -21.87 10.52 35.76
N GLY A 85 -23.13 10.46 36.19
CA GLY A 85 -23.75 11.43 37.08
C GLY A 85 -23.20 11.37 38.50
#